data_AF-A0A1L9WG75-F1
#
_entry.id   AF-A0A1L9WG75-F1
#
_cell.length_a   1.000
_cell.length_b   1.000
_cell.length_c   1.000
_cell.angle_alpha   90.00
_cell.angle_beta   90.00
_cell.angle_gamma   90.00
#
_symmetry.space_group_name_H-M   'P 1'
#
loop_
_entity.id
_entity.type
_entity.pdbx_description
1 polymer ?
#
loop_
_entity_poly.entity_id
_entity_poly.type
_entity_poly.pdbx_seq_one_letter_code
_entity_poly.pdbx_strand_id
1 'polypeptide(L)'
;MGYSEAYCHLCGVSFNIGRARDVGEPHVASFGSDDSLSMEIEDLDLAKCAKKGCVFALKYPYPGENDDDLEVDPDYQPEECDDGADEPYEYDSDYESDNAMSASEDQDDDDLQQGETFTTKDEEEEEEEEEEEEEEEEEDEEEELYHDFLSSTLRTLNPKHYTGEPIEVLACSSTSGTKKDILIPITSSEIPEGYNAEDLEHIPARTCGQPNAYPGSAISVAEMRGCRTAQFLVHKSQAKRVWKPDGLHEDWEPDAEWFLSGVCDGMRSRDCGYPDVWPARGGVETVIADKISFVPMGPHDLAMPFHPWCFDIFSRQSKWHINKVNVDGLIKWRNSECSYKQFNGFPRAGDVLESREQWWDHKPGREYLAANPLYVPGLPALLAEATAQEKEMNTTESVKERAFSDTGAVDRLSSLPLDLRLHIISFLDAADITRLRAASRAFTHLPNGVWYRLVRDEMPWLWEAWDDSEAEHTPSWWTTVNANEVKFVIDTQNHYAKVFGAKPTNQDDLVDALVLLPVVVPEQVRLERASTDWHRVFTRVKSQWARLKGLRNRRRIWEDVEEIIRRIERCEGSG
;
A
#
# COMPACT_ATOMS: atom_id res chain seq x y z
N MET A 1 -16.37 22.20 -22.74
CA MET A 1 -15.07 21.91 -22.11
C MET A 1 -14.79 20.44 -22.31
N GLY A 2 -13.61 20.07 -22.79
CA GLY A 2 -13.28 18.67 -23.03
C GLY A 2 -12.58 18.11 -21.81
N TYR A 3 -13.13 17.08 -21.19
CA TYR A 3 -12.44 16.37 -20.12
C TYR A 3 -11.13 15.78 -20.65
N SER A 4 -10.04 15.97 -19.92
CA SER A 4 -8.72 15.41 -20.24
C SER A 4 -8.20 14.61 -19.07
N GLU A 5 -8.05 13.31 -19.27
CA GLU A 5 -7.60 12.37 -18.26
C GLU A 5 -6.16 12.67 -17.80
N ALA A 6 -5.93 12.63 -16.50
CA ALA A 6 -4.62 12.87 -15.89
C ALA A 6 -3.91 11.54 -15.66
N TYR A 7 -2.65 11.46 -16.10
CA TYR A 7 -1.87 10.23 -16.06
C TYR A 7 -0.61 10.41 -15.23
N CYS A 8 -0.25 9.38 -14.46
CA CYS A 8 1.04 9.28 -13.80
C CYS A 8 2.16 9.33 -14.86
N HIS A 9 3.12 10.22 -14.67
CA HIS A 9 4.19 10.44 -15.63
C HIS A 9 5.20 9.28 -15.66
N LEU A 10 5.27 8.49 -14.59
CA LEU A 10 6.16 7.33 -14.46
C LEU A 10 5.58 6.06 -15.06
N CYS A 11 4.26 5.80 -14.96
CA CYS A 11 3.66 4.54 -15.42
C CYS A 11 2.55 4.71 -16.48
N GLY A 12 2.10 5.93 -16.77
CA GLY A 12 1.07 6.21 -17.78
C GLY A 12 -0.36 5.78 -17.41
N VAL A 13 -0.59 5.32 -16.17
CA VAL A 13 -1.92 4.95 -15.65
C VAL A 13 -2.63 6.20 -15.09
N SER A 14 -3.96 6.23 -15.21
CA SER A 14 -4.79 7.33 -14.72
C SER A 14 -4.88 7.37 -13.19
N PHE A 15 -5.01 8.57 -12.61
CA PHE A 15 -5.33 8.76 -11.18
C PHE A 15 -6.85 8.66 -10.89
N ASN A 16 -7.68 8.61 -11.93
CA ASN A 16 -9.15 8.60 -11.84
C ASN A 16 -9.72 7.20 -12.10
N ILE A 17 -9.04 6.18 -11.59
CA ILE A 17 -9.50 4.79 -11.65
C ILE A 17 -10.63 4.59 -10.63
N GLY A 18 -11.68 3.90 -11.05
CA GLY A 18 -12.79 3.50 -10.20
C GLY A 18 -12.75 2.02 -9.80
N ARG A 19 -13.40 1.73 -8.69
CA ARG A 19 -13.73 0.40 -8.19
C ARG A 19 -15.20 0.36 -7.81
N ALA A 20 -15.92 -0.66 -8.26
CA ALA A 20 -17.24 -1.00 -7.77
C ALA A 20 -17.11 -2.10 -6.72
N ARG A 21 -17.84 -2.00 -5.61
CA ARG A 21 -17.80 -2.99 -4.54
C ARG A 21 -18.23 -4.39 -4.99
N ASP A 22 -17.76 -5.40 -4.27
CA ASP A 22 -18.25 -6.79 -4.39
C ASP A 22 -19.47 -7.02 -3.48
N VAL A 23 -20.16 -8.14 -3.69
CA VAL A 23 -21.26 -8.58 -2.85
C VAL A 23 -20.78 -8.76 -1.41
N GLY A 24 -21.43 -8.06 -0.47
CA GLY A 24 -21.13 -8.13 0.96
C GLY A 24 -20.11 -7.09 1.43
N GLU A 25 -19.46 -6.36 0.53
CA GLU A 25 -18.65 -5.20 0.88
C GLU A 25 -19.53 -3.98 1.18
N PRO A 26 -19.13 -3.09 2.11
CA PRO A 26 -19.87 -1.86 2.40
C PRO A 26 -19.83 -0.89 1.21
N HIS A 27 -20.76 0.07 1.16
CA HIS A 27 -20.81 1.07 0.08
C HIS A 27 -19.52 1.88 -0.06
N VAL A 28 -18.79 2.12 1.03
CA VAL A 28 -17.48 2.83 1.02
C VAL A 28 -16.39 2.06 0.24
N ALA A 29 -16.59 0.77 -0.05
CA ALA A 29 -15.67 0.00 -0.89
C ALA A 29 -15.80 0.33 -2.40
N SER A 30 -16.84 1.07 -2.79
CA SER A 30 -16.98 1.67 -4.12
C SER A 30 -16.40 3.09 -4.13
N PHE A 31 -15.51 3.37 -5.08
CA PHE A 31 -14.89 4.70 -5.23
C PHE A 31 -14.46 4.94 -6.69
N GLY A 32 -14.23 6.20 -7.07
CA GLY A 32 -13.93 6.61 -8.45
C GLY A 32 -13.97 8.14 -8.61
N SER A 33 -13.85 8.66 -9.83
CA SER A 33 -13.88 10.11 -10.05
C SER A 33 -15.23 10.71 -9.71
N ASP A 34 -15.21 11.90 -9.09
CA ASP A 34 -16.39 12.68 -8.70
C ASP A 34 -17.35 12.92 -9.89
N ASP A 35 -16.83 12.94 -11.12
CA ASP A 35 -17.60 13.10 -12.37
C ASP A 35 -18.18 11.79 -12.94
N SER A 36 -17.83 10.59 -12.43
CA SER A 36 -18.07 9.32 -13.16
C SER A 36 -18.61 8.13 -12.36
N LEU A 37 -18.90 8.28 -11.06
CA LEU A 37 -19.42 7.14 -10.29
C LEU A 37 -20.89 6.82 -10.54
N SER A 38 -21.69 7.76 -11.03
CA SER A 38 -23.07 7.48 -11.43
C SER A 38 -23.13 7.20 -12.93
N MET A 39 -22.73 6.00 -13.35
CA MET A 39 -23.38 5.45 -14.54
C MET A 39 -24.81 5.15 -14.12
N GLU A 40 -25.75 5.89 -14.67
CA GLU A 40 -27.16 5.61 -14.45
C GLU A 40 -27.43 4.18 -14.91
N ILE A 41 -28.26 3.43 -14.17
CA ILE A 41 -28.59 2.05 -14.55
C ILE A 41 -29.17 1.98 -15.97
N GLU A 42 -29.74 3.09 -16.43
CA GLU A 42 -30.24 3.28 -17.79
C GLU A 42 -29.15 3.18 -18.88
N ASP A 43 -27.89 3.49 -18.56
CA ASP A 43 -26.75 3.38 -19.49
C ASP A 43 -26.14 1.97 -19.54
N LEU A 44 -26.62 1.04 -18.71
CA LEU A 44 -26.10 -0.33 -18.64
C LEU A 44 -26.70 -1.22 -19.73
N ASP A 45 -25.82 -1.98 -20.40
CA ASP A 45 -26.25 -3.12 -21.22
C ASP A 45 -26.67 -4.29 -20.31
N LEU A 46 -27.93 -4.28 -19.88
CA LEU A 46 -28.51 -5.29 -19.00
C LEU A 46 -28.46 -6.70 -19.60
N ALA A 47 -28.56 -6.83 -20.93
CA ALA A 47 -28.43 -8.12 -21.61
C ALA A 47 -27.03 -8.71 -21.47
N LYS A 48 -26.00 -7.87 -21.52
CA LYS A 48 -24.61 -8.27 -21.28
C LYS A 48 -24.35 -8.56 -19.81
N CYS A 49 -24.93 -7.77 -18.91
CA CYS A 49 -24.82 -7.97 -17.46
C CYS A 49 -25.47 -9.31 -17.03
N ALA A 50 -26.65 -9.64 -17.58
CA ALA A 50 -27.33 -10.89 -17.31
C ALA A 50 -26.50 -12.13 -17.70
N LYS A 51 -25.83 -12.08 -18.87
CA LYS A 51 -24.94 -13.16 -19.33
C LYS A 51 -23.71 -13.37 -18.45
N LYS A 52 -23.28 -12.31 -17.75
CA LYS A 52 -22.07 -12.31 -16.92
C LYS A 52 -22.37 -12.61 -15.46
N GLY A 53 -23.64 -12.65 -15.07
CA GLY A 53 -24.07 -12.91 -13.70
C GLY A 53 -23.93 -11.71 -12.77
N CYS A 54 -24.07 -10.49 -13.29
CA CYS A 54 -24.17 -9.30 -12.44
C CYS A 54 -25.46 -9.32 -11.61
N VAL A 55 -25.47 -8.58 -10.50
CA VAL A 55 -26.62 -8.46 -9.61
C VAL A 55 -26.91 -7.00 -9.32
N PHE A 56 -28.17 -6.67 -9.04
CA PHE A 56 -28.52 -5.42 -8.41
C PHE A 56 -28.52 -5.59 -6.89
N ALA A 57 -28.12 -4.55 -6.17
CA ALA A 57 -28.43 -4.37 -4.76
C ALA A 57 -29.44 -3.23 -4.62
N LEU A 58 -30.40 -3.38 -3.71
CA LEU A 58 -31.27 -2.27 -3.35
C LEU A 58 -30.50 -1.24 -2.54
N LYS A 59 -30.46 0.00 -3.04
CA LYS A 59 -30.10 1.15 -2.23
C LYS A 59 -31.22 1.30 -1.20
N TYR A 60 -30.99 0.83 0.02
CA TYR A 60 -31.94 1.10 1.10
C TYR A 60 -32.14 2.62 1.19
N PRO A 61 -33.36 3.12 1.45
CA PRO A 61 -33.51 4.51 1.82
C PRO A 61 -32.66 4.71 3.07
N TYR A 62 -31.75 5.67 3.04
CA TYR A 62 -31.14 6.19 4.25
C TYR A 62 -32.29 6.47 5.23
N PRO A 63 -32.30 5.89 6.45
CA PRO A 63 -33.07 6.53 7.51
C PRO A 63 -32.39 7.89 7.72
N GLY A 64 -33.03 8.97 7.28
CA GLY A 64 -32.46 10.31 7.40
C GLY A 64 -33.02 11.42 6.51
N GLU A 65 -33.95 11.17 5.57
CA GLU A 65 -34.74 12.28 5.00
C GLU A 65 -35.91 12.71 5.92
N ASN A 66 -35.96 12.19 7.16
CA ASN A 66 -36.82 12.65 8.25
C ASN A 66 -36.05 12.66 9.59
N ASP A 67 -34.76 13.00 9.58
CA ASP A 67 -34.11 13.54 10.79
C ASP A 67 -34.10 15.06 10.65
N ASP A 68 -35.30 15.66 10.70
CA ASP A 68 -35.42 17.03 11.16
C ASP A 68 -34.95 17.03 12.63
N ASP A 69 -33.87 17.77 12.89
CA ASP A 69 -33.48 18.29 14.20
C ASP A 69 -33.24 17.27 15.32
N LEU A 70 -32.09 16.60 15.28
CA LEU A 70 -31.28 16.44 16.50
C LEU A 70 -29.87 16.93 16.21
N GLU A 71 -29.75 18.25 16.04
CA GLU A 71 -28.53 18.94 16.43
C GLU A 71 -28.25 18.53 17.88
N VAL A 72 -27.24 17.69 18.10
CA VAL A 72 -26.65 17.58 19.43
C VAL A 72 -26.01 18.93 19.67
N ASP A 73 -26.69 19.77 20.45
CA ASP A 73 -26.20 21.07 20.87
C ASP A 73 -24.82 20.86 21.53
N PRO A 74 -23.73 21.39 20.94
CA PRO A 74 -22.41 21.28 21.53
C PRO A 74 -22.30 22.03 22.88
N ASP A 75 -23.31 22.82 23.26
CA ASP A 75 -23.43 23.48 24.55
C ASP A 75 -24.32 22.72 25.56
N TYR A 76 -24.70 21.46 25.30
CA TYR A 76 -25.46 20.65 26.27
C TYR A 76 -24.63 20.43 27.56
N GLN A 77 -24.88 21.29 28.56
CA GLN A 77 -24.47 21.06 29.94
C GLN A 77 -25.55 20.22 30.63
N PRO A 78 -25.20 19.09 31.27
CA PRO A 78 -26.16 18.32 32.07
C PRO A 78 -26.78 19.23 33.14
N GLU A 79 -28.11 19.17 33.30
CA GLU A 79 -28.79 19.86 34.40
C GLU A 79 -28.21 19.40 35.73
N GLU A 80 -27.89 20.37 36.60
CA GLU A 80 -27.43 20.13 37.97
C GLU A 80 -28.43 19.20 38.68
N CYS A 81 -27.96 18.02 39.07
CA CYS A 81 -28.70 17.11 39.91
C CYS A 81 -29.04 17.83 41.22
N ASP A 82 -30.32 18.00 41.49
CA ASP A 82 -30.89 18.57 42.70
C ASP A 82 -30.45 17.74 43.92
N ASP A 83 -29.46 18.27 44.66
CA ASP A 83 -28.97 17.72 45.93
C ASP A 83 -30.06 17.84 46.99
N GLY A 84 -30.87 16.78 47.12
CA GLY A 84 -31.96 16.74 48.09
C GLY A 84 -32.25 15.36 48.63
N ALA A 85 -31.40 14.86 49.54
CA ALA A 85 -31.77 14.25 50.83
C ALA A 85 -30.70 13.26 51.35
N ASP A 86 -30.08 13.66 52.47
CA ASP A 86 -29.64 12.89 53.64
C ASP A 86 -29.72 11.34 53.60
N GLU A 87 -28.61 10.65 53.86
CA GLU A 87 -28.19 10.36 55.24
C GLU A 87 -26.72 9.86 55.34
N PRO A 88 -26.04 10.13 56.48
CA PRO A 88 -24.62 9.83 56.68
C PRO A 88 -24.42 8.47 57.36
N TYR A 89 -23.40 7.72 56.95
CA TYR A 89 -22.87 6.61 57.76
C TYR A 89 -21.50 7.00 58.32
N GLU A 90 -21.48 7.09 59.66
CA GLU A 90 -20.36 7.44 60.52
C GLU A 90 -19.30 6.33 60.57
N TYR A 91 -18.04 6.77 60.52
CA TYR A 91 -16.94 6.50 61.47
C TYR A 91 -16.84 5.12 62.13
N ASP A 92 -15.65 4.51 62.06
CA ASP A 92 -14.88 4.28 63.29
C ASP A 92 -13.37 4.21 63.02
N SER A 93 -12.65 4.84 63.94
CA SER A 93 -11.23 5.14 63.96
C SER A 93 -10.40 4.09 64.68
N ASP A 94 -9.07 4.27 64.57
CA ASP A 94 -8.05 4.11 65.62
C ASP A 94 -6.87 3.21 65.19
N TYR A 95 -5.73 3.83 64.84
CA TYR A 95 -4.58 3.82 65.76
C TYR A 95 -3.47 4.78 65.26
N GLU A 96 -3.19 5.81 66.07
CA GLU A 96 -1.98 6.63 65.97
C GLU A 96 -0.76 5.92 66.59
N SER A 97 0.44 6.22 66.09
CA SER A 97 1.62 6.44 66.95
C SER A 97 2.79 7.03 66.14
N ASP A 98 2.83 8.35 66.07
CA ASP A 98 3.93 9.23 66.49
C ASP A 98 5.44 8.90 66.30
N ASN A 99 6.10 9.96 65.79
CA ASN A 99 7.43 10.52 66.07
C ASN A 99 8.67 9.87 65.43
N ALA A 100 9.41 10.54 64.52
CA ALA A 100 10.14 11.82 64.58
C ALA A 100 11.60 11.71 65.08
N MET A 101 12.52 12.01 64.14
CA MET A 101 13.81 12.73 64.26
C MET A 101 14.89 12.27 65.26
N SER A 102 16.12 12.02 64.73
CA SER A 102 17.43 12.63 65.13
C SER A 102 18.57 11.67 64.70
N ALA A 103 19.45 12.05 63.75
CA ALA A 103 20.71 12.81 63.91
C ALA A 103 21.95 11.98 64.33
N SER A 104 22.92 11.95 63.40
CA SER A 104 24.39 12.03 63.55
C SER A 104 25.24 10.95 64.24
N GLU A 105 26.41 10.75 63.61
CA GLU A 105 27.74 10.32 64.11
C GLU A 105 28.07 8.82 64.20
N ASP A 106 28.93 8.39 63.25
CA ASP A 106 30.25 7.77 63.40
C ASP A 106 30.52 6.61 64.39
N GLN A 107 31.38 5.70 63.87
CA GLN A 107 32.36 4.81 64.51
C GLN A 107 32.04 3.32 64.75
N ASP A 108 32.78 2.51 63.96
CA ASP A 108 33.67 1.41 64.33
C ASP A 108 33.16 0.04 64.84
N ASP A 109 33.79 -0.97 64.22
CA ASP A 109 34.24 -2.27 64.72
C ASP A 109 33.32 -3.53 64.73
N ASP A 110 33.71 -4.43 63.81
CA ASP A 110 34.08 -5.86 63.99
C ASP A 110 33.06 -7.00 64.17
N ASP A 111 33.49 -8.11 63.54
CA ASP A 111 33.23 -9.55 63.76
C ASP A 111 32.05 -10.30 63.08
N LEU A 112 32.43 -11.00 62.01
CA LEU A 112 32.27 -12.45 61.73
C LEU A 112 31.00 -13.19 62.22
N GLN A 113 30.17 -13.70 61.30
CA GLN A 113 30.10 -15.15 60.95
C GLN A 113 29.01 -15.50 59.93
N GLN A 114 29.30 -16.61 59.23
CA GLN A 114 28.59 -17.26 58.13
C GLN A 114 27.16 -17.69 58.44
N GLY A 115 26.31 -17.66 57.41
CA GLY A 115 25.05 -18.39 57.32
C GLY A 115 24.59 -18.47 55.88
N GLU A 116 24.90 -19.58 55.20
CA GLU A 116 24.32 -19.94 53.90
C GLU A 116 22.81 -20.17 54.07
N THR A 117 22.01 -19.57 53.19
CA THR A 117 20.63 -20.01 52.94
C THR A 117 20.45 -20.11 51.42
N PHE A 118 20.04 -21.29 51.00
CA PHE A 118 19.85 -21.74 49.63
C PHE A 118 18.33 -21.85 49.44
N THR A 119 17.76 -21.00 48.60
CA THR A 119 16.37 -21.01 48.09
C THR A 119 16.47 -20.44 46.66
N THR A 120 16.63 -21.35 45.70
CA THR A 120 15.66 -21.69 44.63
C THR A 120 15.54 -20.61 43.56
N LYS A 121 16.57 -20.53 42.72
CA LYS A 121 16.61 -19.80 41.44
C LYS A 121 15.41 -20.09 40.52
N ASP A 122 14.80 -21.26 40.67
CA ASP A 122 13.66 -21.69 39.86
C ASP A 122 12.36 -20.97 40.27
N GLU A 123 12.24 -20.41 41.48
CA GLU A 123 11.06 -19.64 41.91
C GLU A 123 11.16 -18.16 41.49
N GLU A 124 12.37 -17.60 41.44
CA GLU A 124 12.60 -16.23 40.92
C GLU A 124 12.44 -16.16 39.39
N GLU A 125 12.83 -17.23 38.66
CA GLU A 125 12.66 -17.29 37.19
C GLU A 125 11.18 -17.53 36.79
N GLU A 126 10.36 -18.22 37.60
CA GLU A 126 8.91 -18.35 37.35
C GLU A 126 8.13 -17.05 37.67
N GLU A 127 8.52 -16.30 38.71
CA GLU A 127 7.91 -14.99 39.01
C GLU A 127 8.26 -13.92 37.95
N GLU A 128 9.47 -13.93 37.38
CA GLU A 128 9.85 -13.02 36.29
C GLU A 128 9.10 -13.35 34.96
N GLU A 129 8.86 -14.64 34.66
CA GLU A 129 8.07 -15.03 33.47
C GLU A 129 6.57 -14.66 33.62
N GLU A 130 5.99 -14.77 34.82
CA GLU A 130 4.60 -14.34 35.07
C GLU A 130 4.44 -12.81 35.03
N GLU A 131 5.42 -12.02 35.50
CA GLU A 131 5.41 -10.56 35.38
C GLU A 131 5.55 -10.09 33.92
N GLU A 132 6.38 -10.75 33.10
CA GLU A 132 6.49 -10.44 31.66
C GLU A 132 5.21 -10.80 30.88
N GLU A 133 4.55 -11.93 31.20
CA GLU A 133 3.26 -12.28 30.58
C GLU A 133 2.13 -11.32 30.99
N GLU A 134 2.09 -10.85 32.25
CA GLU A 134 1.11 -9.84 32.70
C GLU A 134 1.36 -8.47 32.04
N GLU A 135 2.62 -8.05 31.85
CA GLU A 135 2.95 -6.81 31.12
C GLU A 135 2.58 -6.89 29.62
N GLU A 136 2.79 -8.04 28.95
CA GLU A 136 2.36 -8.25 27.57
C GLU A 136 0.83 -8.27 27.43
N GLU A 137 0.10 -8.88 28.37
CA GLU A 137 -1.37 -8.86 28.39
C GLU A 137 -1.93 -7.45 28.64
N GLU A 138 -1.32 -6.64 29.52
CA GLU A 138 -1.71 -5.25 29.73
C GLU A 138 -1.43 -4.37 28.49
N GLU A 139 -0.31 -4.56 27.79
CA GLU A 139 -0.02 -3.86 26.52
C GLU A 139 -1.03 -4.23 25.43
N ASP A 140 -1.38 -5.52 25.30
CA ASP A 140 -2.40 -6.01 24.35
C ASP A 140 -3.80 -5.43 24.68
N GLU A 141 -4.18 -5.36 25.96
CA GLU A 141 -5.44 -4.74 26.40
C GLU A 141 -5.48 -3.23 26.16
N GLU A 142 -4.37 -2.52 26.37
CA GLU A 142 -4.24 -1.09 26.04
C GLU A 142 -4.34 -0.85 24.52
N GLU A 143 -3.71 -1.69 23.69
CA GLU A 143 -3.84 -1.65 22.24
C GLU A 143 -5.29 -1.89 21.79
N GLU A 144 -5.99 -2.88 22.38
CA GLU A 144 -7.40 -3.15 22.07
C GLU A 144 -8.31 -1.97 22.47
N LEU A 145 -8.12 -1.40 23.66
CA LEU A 145 -8.87 -0.22 24.13
C LEU A 145 -8.59 1.01 23.27
N TYR A 146 -7.35 1.22 22.84
CA TYR A 146 -6.98 2.28 21.91
C TYR A 146 -7.61 2.06 20.53
N HIS A 147 -7.63 0.81 20.03
CA HIS A 147 -8.31 0.45 18.79
C HIS A 147 -9.83 0.66 18.86
N ASP A 148 -10.47 0.33 19.98
CA ASP A 148 -11.90 0.55 20.21
C ASP A 148 -12.23 2.04 20.41
N PHE A 149 -11.37 2.79 21.09
CA PHE A 149 -11.46 4.25 21.21
C PHE A 149 -11.33 4.93 19.84
N LEU A 150 -10.32 4.53 19.04
CA LEU A 150 -10.18 5.00 17.67
C LEU A 150 -11.41 4.62 16.86
N SER A 151 -11.86 3.37 16.88
CA SER A 151 -13.03 2.89 16.12
C SER A 151 -14.33 3.62 16.50
N SER A 152 -14.55 3.90 17.78
CA SER A 152 -15.72 4.63 18.28
C SER A 152 -15.64 6.13 17.95
N THR A 153 -14.48 6.75 18.11
CA THR A 153 -14.23 8.16 17.75
C THR A 153 -14.29 8.37 16.23
N LEU A 154 -13.75 7.42 15.46
CA LEU A 154 -13.81 7.34 14.00
C LEU A 154 -15.26 7.19 13.49
N ARG A 155 -16.12 6.47 14.23
CA ARG A 155 -17.56 6.41 13.92
C ARG A 155 -18.27 7.73 14.16
N THR A 156 -17.88 8.50 15.18
CA THR A 156 -18.47 9.83 15.47
C THR A 156 -17.98 10.92 14.51
N LEU A 157 -16.77 10.80 13.98
CA LEU A 157 -16.26 11.62 12.87
C LEU A 157 -16.82 11.08 11.54
N ASN A 158 -18.10 11.35 11.32
CA ASN A 158 -18.91 10.89 10.20
C ASN A 158 -18.14 10.86 8.85
N PRO A 159 -17.84 9.66 8.28
CA PRO A 159 -17.09 9.50 7.03
C PRO A 159 -17.78 10.07 5.79
N LYS A 160 -19.00 10.60 5.92
CA LYS A 160 -19.80 11.19 4.84
C LYS A 160 -19.15 12.38 4.12
N HIS A 161 -17.99 12.86 4.57
CA HIS A 161 -17.32 14.04 4.01
C HIS A 161 -16.11 13.76 3.11
N TYR A 162 -15.58 12.53 3.06
CA TYR A 162 -14.40 12.24 2.25
C TYR A 162 -14.78 11.60 0.91
N THR A 163 -14.60 12.35 -0.18
CA THR A 163 -14.64 11.79 -1.55
C THR A 163 -13.27 11.18 -1.88
N GLY A 164 -13.21 10.01 -2.53
CA GLY A 164 -11.92 9.39 -2.90
C GLY A 164 -11.78 7.92 -2.51
N GLU A 165 -10.55 7.47 -2.31
CA GLU A 165 -10.28 6.13 -1.77
C GLU A 165 -10.75 6.03 -0.31
N PRO A 166 -11.23 4.86 0.14
CA PRO A 166 -11.67 4.71 1.52
C PRO A 166 -10.47 4.66 2.49
N ILE A 167 -10.70 5.08 3.72
CA ILE A 167 -9.76 4.95 4.84
C ILE A 167 -9.75 3.47 5.27
N GLU A 168 -8.58 2.83 5.31
CA GLU A 168 -8.47 1.37 5.49
C GLU A 168 -9.19 0.82 6.73
N VAL A 169 -9.06 1.50 7.88
CA VAL A 169 -9.73 1.12 9.15
C VAL A 169 -11.25 1.00 8.96
N LEU A 170 -11.84 1.82 8.08
CA LEU A 170 -13.26 1.83 7.77
C LEU A 170 -13.64 0.88 6.63
N ALA A 171 -12.73 0.63 5.68
CA ALA A 171 -12.97 -0.26 4.54
C ALA A 171 -12.90 -1.75 4.91
N CYS A 172 -12.00 -2.09 5.85
CA CYS A 172 -11.69 -3.45 6.28
C CYS A 172 -12.37 -3.85 7.59
N SER A 173 -13.04 -2.91 8.28
CA SER A 173 -13.88 -3.20 9.45
C SER A 173 -14.92 -4.25 9.06
N SER A 174 -14.64 -5.50 9.43
CA SER A 174 -15.53 -6.63 9.29
C SER A 174 -16.87 -6.22 9.88
N THR A 175 -17.86 -6.06 9.01
CA THR A 175 -19.15 -5.54 9.39
C THR A 175 -19.91 -6.56 10.21
N SER A 176 -19.65 -6.63 11.52
CA SER A 176 -20.54 -7.31 12.46
C SER A 176 -21.93 -6.64 12.56
N GLY A 177 -22.17 -5.56 11.79
CA GLY A 177 -23.41 -4.78 11.82
C GLY A 177 -23.97 -4.24 10.49
N THR A 178 -23.42 -4.53 9.30
CA THR A 178 -24.10 -4.09 8.06
C THR A 178 -25.31 -4.97 7.77
N LYS A 179 -26.47 -4.34 7.59
CA LYS A 179 -27.69 -5.02 7.12
C LYS A 179 -27.35 -5.76 5.82
N LYS A 180 -27.74 -7.02 5.73
CA LYS A 180 -27.55 -7.84 4.52
C LYS A 180 -28.27 -7.17 3.34
N ASP A 181 -27.52 -6.90 2.28
CA ASP A 181 -28.05 -6.40 1.02
C ASP A 181 -29.18 -7.30 0.51
N ILE A 182 -30.24 -6.69 -0.02
CA ILE A 182 -31.22 -7.42 -0.82
C ILE A 182 -30.69 -7.45 -2.25
N LEU A 183 -30.23 -8.62 -2.68
CA LEU A 183 -29.67 -8.84 -4.01
C LEU A 183 -30.76 -9.31 -4.98
N ILE A 184 -30.81 -8.67 -6.15
CA ILE A 184 -31.74 -9.00 -7.23
C ILE A 184 -30.92 -9.44 -8.45
N PRO A 185 -30.99 -10.70 -8.87
CA PRO A 185 -30.25 -11.18 -10.03
C PRO A 185 -30.68 -10.46 -11.32
N ILE A 186 -29.73 -10.09 -12.16
CA ILE A 186 -30.02 -9.53 -13.49
C ILE A 186 -30.27 -10.70 -14.44
N THR A 187 -31.54 -10.94 -14.80
CA THR A 187 -31.93 -12.07 -15.66
C THR A 187 -32.43 -11.66 -17.04
N SER A 188 -32.71 -10.38 -17.23
CA SER A 188 -33.36 -9.81 -18.42
C SER A 188 -32.66 -8.55 -18.90
N SER A 189 -33.03 -8.10 -20.10
CA SER A 189 -32.60 -6.82 -20.67
C SER A 189 -33.38 -5.62 -20.10
N GLU A 190 -34.27 -5.86 -19.14
CA GLU A 190 -35.17 -4.87 -18.54
C GLU A 190 -35.00 -4.91 -17.02
N ILE A 191 -35.21 -3.75 -16.38
CA ILE A 191 -35.21 -3.60 -14.93
C ILE A 191 -36.37 -4.44 -14.35
N PRO A 192 -36.17 -5.15 -13.23
CA PRO A 192 -37.22 -5.96 -12.61
C PRO A 192 -38.48 -5.13 -12.28
N GLU A 193 -39.67 -5.68 -12.59
CA GLU A 193 -40.95 -5.01 -12.32
C GLU A 193 -41.08 -4.64 -10.83
N GLY A 194 -41.42 -3.37 -10.55
CA GLY A 194 -41.62 -2.86 -9.19
C GLY A 194 -40.42 -2.12 -8.58
N TYR A 195 -39.33 -1.94 -9.32
CA TYR A 195 -38.15 -1.17 -8.89
C TYR A 195 -37.84 -0.02 -9.84
N ASN A 196 -37.41 1.13 -9.30
CA ASN A 196 -36.89 2.23 -10.11
C ASN A 196 -35.37 2.10 -10.29
N ALA A 197 -34.83 2.66 -11.37
CA ALA A 197 -33.38 2.69 -11.61
C ALA A 197 -32.61 3.42 -10.50
N GLU A 198 -33.21 4.43 -9.88
CA GLU A 198 -32.59 5.23 -8.82
C GLU A 198 -32.37 4.42 -7.53
N ASP A 199 -33.29 3.49 -7.23
CA ASP A 199 -33.30 2.64 -6.03
C ASP A 199 -32.32 1.46 -6.12
N LEU A 200 -31.69 1.25 -7.28
CA LEU A 200 -30.85 0.11 -7.56
C LEU A 200 -29.38 0.55 -7.68
N GLU A 201 -28.49 -0.30 -7.18
CA GLU A 201 -27.04 -0.25 -7.39
C GLU A 201 -26.63 -1.47 -8.21
N HIS A 202 -25.87 -1.27 -9.29
CA HIS A 202 -25.34 -2.39 -10.06
C HIS A 202 -24.03 -2.90 -9.45
N ILE A 203 -24.02 -4.17 -9.02
CA ILE A 203 -22.82 -4.87 -8.56
C ILE A 203 -22.28 -5.75 -9.71
N PRO A 204 -21.12 -5.40 -10.28
CA PRO A 204 -20.57 -6.12 -11.42
C PRO A 204 -19.96 -7.47 -11.04
N ALA A 205 -20.28 -8.49 -11.84
CA ALA A 205 -19.52 -9.74 -11.82
C ALA A 205 -18.08 -9.54 -12.33
N ARG A 206 -17.18 -10.48 -12.00
CA ARG A 206 -15.74 -10.43 -12.29
C ARG A 206 -15.36 -10.10 -13.73
N THR A 207 -16.19 -10.48 -14.70
CA THR A 207 -15.93 -10.26 -16.13
C THR A 207 -16.75 -9.12 -16.72
N CYS A 208 -17.56 -8.43 -15.91
CA CYS A 208 -18.29 -7.25 -16.34
C CYS A 208 -17.29 -6.14 -16.66
N GLY A 209 -17.43 -5.55 -17.85
CA GLY A 209 -16.62 -4.40 -18.25
C GLY A 209 -17.51 -3.19 -18.11
N GLN A 210 -17.70 -2.75 -16.86
CA GLN A 210 -18.34 -1.46 -16.62
C GLN A 210 -17.36 -0.37 -17.06
N PRO A 211 -17.80 0.68 -17.78
CA PRO A 211 -16.89 1.68 -18.31
C PRO A 211 -16.13 2.44 -17.22
N ASN A 212 -16.74 2.62 -16.05
CA ASN A 212 -16.28 3.59 -15.04
C ASN A 212 -15.55 2.98 -13.84
N ALA A 213 -15.51 1.65 -13.71
CA ALA A 213 -14.86 1.01 -12.56
C ALA A 213 -14.47 -0.44 -12.81
N TYR A 214 -13.39 -0.88 -12.16
CA TYR A 214 -13.08 -2.31 -12.04
C TYR A 214 -14.02 -3.00 -11.05
N PRO A 215 -14.45 -4.25 -11.31
CA PRO A 215 -15.31 -4.98 -10.39
C PRO A 215 -14.55 -5.44 -9.15
N GLY A 216 -15.14 -5.26 -7.97
CA GLY A 216 -14.58 -5.68 -6.68
C GLY A 216 -14.34 -7.19 -6.60
N SER A 217 -15.19 -7.97 -7.27
CA SER A 217 -15.01 -9.41 -7.45
C SER A 217 -13.79 -9.81 -8.28
N ALA A 218 -13.16 -8.86 -8.97
CA ALA A 218 -11.88 -9.07 -9.67
C ALA A 218 -10.68 -8.54 -8.87
N ILE A 219 -10.84 -7.49 -8.07
CA ILE A 219 -9.76 -6.85 -7.32
C ILE A 219 -10.26 -6.24 -6.00
N SER A 220 -9.58 -6.54 -4.90
CA SER A 220 -9.94 -6.05 -3.56
C SER A 220 -9.59 -4.56 -3.35
N VAL A 221 -10.19 -3.94 -2.33
CA VAL A 221 -9.84 -2.57 -1.91
C VAL A 221 -8.35 -2.48 -1.54
N ALA A 222 -7.86 -3.42 -0.73
CA ALA A 222 -6.47 -3.48 -0.31
C ALA A 222 -5.50 -3.62 -1.50
N GLU A 223 -5.84 -4.44 -2.49
CA GLU A 223 -5.03 -4.52 -3.73
C GLU A 223 -5.00 -3.21 -4.52
N MET A 224 -6.05 -2.36 -4.45
CA MET A 224 -6.13 -1.08 -5.17
C MET A 224 -5.64 0.13 -4.37
N ARG A 225 -5.19 -0.06 -3.14
CA ARG A 225 -4.75 1.05 -2.27
C ARG A 225 -3.65 1.88 -2.95
N GLY A 226 -3.86 3.19 -3.00
CA GLY A 226 -2.93 4.16 -3.56
C GLY A 226 -2.96 4.26 -5.09
N CYS A 227 -3.91 3.58 -5.77
CA CYS A 227 -4.01 3.60 -7.23
C CYS A 227 -4.51 4.95 -7.79
N ARG A 228 -5.16 5.76 -6.95
CA ARG A 228 -5.60 7.13 -7.28
C ARG A 228 -4.73 8.19 -6.63
N THR A 229 -3.94 7.82 -5.62
CA THR A 229 -3.10 8.75 -4.88
C THR A 229 -2.03 9.32 -5.78
N ALA A 230 -2.10 10.63 -5.98
CA ALA A 230 -1.14 11.43 -6.73
C ALA A 230 -0.26 12.23 -5.78
N GLN A 231 1.02 12.29 -6.13
CA GLN A 231 2.03 13.14 -5.52
C GLN A 231 2.80 13.85 -6.64
N PHE A 232 3.48 14.93 -6.28
CA PHE A 232 4.09 15.84 -7.23
C PHE A 232 5.52 16.16 -6.84
N LEU A 233 6.39 16.25 -7.84
CA LEU A 233 7.72 16.86 -7.68
C LEU A 233 7.60 18.36 -7.93
N VAL A 234 7.79 19.14 -6.87
CA VAL A 234 7.64 20.59 -6.85
C VAL A 234 9.02 21.24 -6.69
N HIS A 235 9.29 22.28 -7.48
CA HIS A 235 10.54 23.03 -7.35
C HIS A 235 10.46 23.93 -6.11
N LYS A 236 11.55 24.02 -5.32
CA LYS A 236 11.60 24.81 -4.08
C LYS A 236 11.29 26.30 -4.28
N SER A 237 11.45 26.84 -5.49
CA SER A 237 11.04 28.23 -5.79
C SER A 237 9.53 28.46 -5.78
N GLN A 238 8.72 27.40 -5.87
CA GLN A 238 7.27 27.48 -5.77
C GLN A 238 6.78 27.50 -4.32
N ALA A 239 7.64 27.19 -3.35
CA ALA A 239 7.28 27.25 -1.94
C ALA A 239 6.92 28.69 -1.53
N LYS A 240 5.87 28.84 -0.70
CA LYS A 240 5.42 30.17 -0.22
C LYS A 240 6.48 30.83 0.69
N ARG A 241 7.37 30.02 1.28
CA ARG A 241 8.47 30.43 2.17
C ARG A 241 9.75 29.69 1.77
N VAL A 242 10.87 30.08 2.38
CA VAL A 242 12.11 29.30 2.28
C VAL A 242 11.80 27.87 2.74
N TRP A 243 11.96 26.92 1.82
CA TRP A 243 11.71 25.51 2.09
C TRP A 243 12.62 25.03 3.23
N LYS A 244 12.05 24.25 4.14
CA LYS A 244 12.75 23.62 5.27
C LYS A 244 12.28 22.19 5.43
N PRO A 245 13.14 21.29 5.94
CA PRO A 245 12.73 19.97 6.39
C PRO A 245 11.54 20.06 7.35
N ASP A 246 10.52 19.24 7.10
CA ASP A 246 9.21 19.27 7.78
C ASP A 246 8.88 17.94 8.46
N GLY A 247 9.88 17.10 8.72
CA GLY A 247 9.69 15.75 9.28
C GLY A 247 9.14 14.72 8.27
N LEU A 248 8.60 15.16 7.14
CA LEU A 248 8.02 14.32 6.08
C LEU A 248 8.87 14.30 4.79
N HIS A 249 10.09 14.83 4.88
CA HIS A 249 11.03 14.96 3.79
C HIS A 249 11.85 13.69 3.61
N GLU A 250 12.16 13.36 2.36
CA GLU A 250 13.11 12.29 2.05
C GLU A 250 14.55 12.79 2.22
N ASP A 251 15.49 11.86 2.46
CA ASP A 251 16.92 12.18 2.68
C ASP A 251 17.57 12.98 1.55
N TRP A 252 17.06 12.85 0.33
CA TRP A 252 17.57 13.56 -0.84
C TRP A 252 17.00 14.98 -1.00
N GLU A 253 15.88 15.30 -0.35
CA GLU A 253 15.20 16.59 -0.51
C GLU A 253 16.03 17.79 -0.02
N PRO A 254 16.77 17.74 1.10
CA PRO A 254 17.57 18.88 1.56
C PRO A 254 18.58 19.38 0.51
N ASP A 255 19.25 18.46 -0.18
CA ASP A 255 20.29 18.76 -1.15
C ASP A 255 19.77 19.02 -2.57
N ALA A 256 18.53 18.62 -2.88
CA ALA A 256 17.91 18.82 -4.19
C ALA A 256 17.23 20.19 -4.33
N GLU A 257 16.98 20.63 -5.56
CA GLU A 257 16.15 21.82 -5.84
C GLU A 257 14.64 21.51 -5.81
N TRP A 258 14.28 20.25 -5.62
CA TRP A 258 12.94 19.71 -5.69
C TRP A 258 12.55 19.06 -4.37
N PHE A 259 11.26 19.01 -4.07
CA PHE A 259 10.71 18.30 -2.92
C PHE A 259 9.38 17.64 -3.32
N LEU A 260 8.98 16.61 -2.58
CA LEU A 260 7.68 15.98 -2.76
C LEU A 260 6.56 16.87 -2.19
N SER A 261 5.46 17.03 -2.90
CA SER A 261 4.26 17.63 -2.32
C SER A 261 3.62 16.70 -1.27
N GLY A 262 2.57 17.18 -0.61
CA GLY A 262 1.55 16.28 -0.05
C GLY A 262 0.84 15.46 -1.12
N VAL A 263 -0.15 14.69 -0.73
CA VAL A 263 -0.90 13.78 -1.60
C VAL A 263 -2.33 14.26 -1.87
N CYS A 264 -2.91 13.81 -2.97
CA CYS A 264 -4.34 13.94 -3.28
C CYS A 264 -4.86 12.67 -3.94
N ASP A 265 -6.15 12.38 -3.85
CA ASP A 265 -6.75 11.23 -4.55
C ASP A 265 -7.51 11.71 -5.80
N GLY A 266 -7.12 11.15 -6.94
CA GLY A 266 -7.60 11.62 -8.23
C GLY A 266 -6.95 12.94 -8.65
N MET A 267 -7.06 13.24 -9.94
CA MET A 267 -6.61 14.52 -10.47
C MET A 267 -7.67 15.06 -11.42
N ARG A 268 -8.08 16.30 -11.16
CA ARG A 268 -9.03 17.03 -12.01
C ARG A 268 -8.47 17.21 -13.42
N SER A 269 -9.37 17.24 -14.41
CA SER A 269 -8.99 17.70 -15.74
C SER A 269 -8.40 19.11 -15.64
N ARG A 270 -7.38 19.41 -16.45
CA ARG A 270 -6.72 20.73 -16.50
C ARG A 270 -7.71 21.89 -16.59
N ASP A 271 -8.78 21.72 -17.36
CA ASP A 271 -9.79 22.76 -17.59
C ASP A 271 -10.71 22.97 -16.37
N CYS A 272 -10.61 22.12 -15.33
CA CYS A 272 -11.39 22.15 -14.09
C CYS A 272 -10.57 22.58 -12.86
N GLY A 273 -9.35 23.10 -13.07
CA GLY A 273 -8.46 23.58 -12.01
C GLY A 273 -7.38 22.57 -11.62
N TYR A 274 -6.60 22.94 -10.61
CA TYR A 274 -5.44 22.17 -10.14
C TYR A 274 -5.78 21.38 -8.86
N PRO A 275 -5.05 20.28 -8.58
CA PRO A 275 -5.24 19.49 -7.38
C PRO A 275 -4.79 20.24 -6.12
N ASP A 276 -5.59 20.11 -5.08
CA ASP A 276 -5.22 20.46 -3.71
C ASP A 276 -4.57 19.25 -3.05
N VAL A 277 -3.53 19.46 -2.23
CA VAL A 277 -2.71 18.40 -1.63
C VAL A 277 -2.62 18.52 -0.12
N TRP A 278 -2.48 17.38 0.55
CA TRP A 278 -2.39 17.29 2.01
C TRP A 278 -1.19 16.44 2.42
N PRO A 279 -0.36 16.91 3.38
CA PRO A 279 -0.28 18.27 3.90
C PRO A 279 0.29 19.26 2.86
N ALA A 280 0.07 20.56 3.09
CA ALA A 280 0.59 21.63 2.23
C ALA A 280 2.10 21.88 2.47
N ARG A 281 2.94 20.93 2.03
CA ARG A 281 4.41 21.00 2.18
C ARG A 281 4.99 22.25 1.51
N GLY A 282 5.92 22.93 2.19
CA GLY A 282 6.46 24.23 1.71
C GLY A 282 5.41 25.35 1.62
N GLY A 283 4.24 25.17 2.24
CA GLY A 283 3.09 26.07 2.13
C GLY A 283 2.33 25.96 0.81
N VAL A 284 2.61 24.95 -0.03
CA VAL A 284 1.95 24.76 -1.33
C VAL A 284 0.71 23.90 -1.14
N GLU A 285 -0.46 24.53 -1.11
CA GLU A 285 -1.77 23.87 -0.95
C GLU A 285 -2.30 23.34 -2.29
N THR A 286 -2.17 24.12 -3.36
CA THR A 286 -2.63 23.77 -4.71
C THR A 286 -1.42 23.66 -5.64
N VAL A 287 -1.28 22.52 -6.31
CA VAL A 287 -0.10 22.23 -7.14
C VAL A 287 -0.41 22.35 -8.62
N ILE A 288 0.31 23.23 -9.32
CA ILE A 288 0.21 23.34 -10.77
C ILE A 288 0.89 22.12 -11.41
N ALA A 289 0.11 21.14 -11.84
CA ALA A 289 0.59 19.90 -12.40
C ALA A 289 -0.14 19.50 -13.68
N ASP A 290 0.60 18.92 -14.62
CA ASP A 290 0.07 18.29 -15.82
C ASP A 290 1.10 17.28 -16.33
N LYS A 291 0.64 16.30 -17.10
CA LYS A 291 1.47 15.34 -17.83
C LYS A 291 2.15 15.96 -19.05
N ILE A 292 1.62 17.06 -19.60
CA ILE A 292 2.10 17.68 -20.84
C ILE A 292 2.13 19.20 -20.67
N SER A 293 3.14 19.86 -21.22
CA SER A 293 3.19 21.32 -21.31
C SER A 293 2.39 21.80 -22.52
N PHE A 294 1.18 22.32 -22.30
CA PHE A 294 0.34 22.86 -23.38
C PHE A 294 0.57 24.35 -23.63
N VAL A 295 1.04 25.06 -22.60
CA VAL A 295 1.41 26.47 -22.65
C VAL A 295 2.92 26.54 -22.41
N PRO A 296 3.65 27.52 -22.99
CA PRO A 296 5.04 27.76 -22.63
C PRO A 296 5.10 28.16 -21.15
N MET A 297 5.53 27.23 -20.31
CA MET A 297 5.77 27.45 -18.87
C MET A 297 7.28 27.38 -18.61
N GLY A 298 7.74 28.01 -17.53
CA GLY A 298 9.11 27.83 -17.08
C GLY A 298 9.38 26.36 -16.75
N PRO A 299 10.64 25.91 -16.86
CA PRO A 299 11.01 24.51 -16.60
C PRO A 299 10.69 24.07 -15.16
N HIS A 300 10.50 25.03 -14.26
CA HIS A 300 10.27 24.82 -12.83
C HIS A 300 8.81 25.10 -12.42
N ASP A 301 7.95 25.57 -13.32
CA ASP A 301 6.60 26.04 -12.98
C ASP A 301 5.56 24.91 -12.99
N LEU A 302 5.81 23.86 -13.76
CA LEU A 302 4.93 22.70 -13.87
C LEU A 302 5.49 21.56 -13.03
N ALA A 303 4.72 21.11 -12.04
CA ALA A 303 5.06 19.95 -11.22
C ALA A 303 4.78 18.65 -11.99
N MET A 304 5.60 17.63 -11.74
CA MET A 304 5.47 16.32 -12.40
C MET A 304 4.60 15.39 -11.55
N PRO A 305 3.46 14.89 -12.06
CA PRO A 305 2.58 14.03 -11.28
C PRO A 305 2.98 12.56 -11.36
N PHE A 306 2.92 11.87 -10.23
CA PHE A 306 3.14 10.43 -10.15
C PHE A 306 2.42 9.81 -8.96
N HIS A 307 2.32 8.51 -9.06
CA HIS A 307 1.98 7.58 -8.01
C HIS A 307 3.15 7.44 -7.01
N PRO A 308 2.97 7.55 -5.69
CA PRO A 308 4.06 7.36 -4.71
C PRO A 308 4.83 6.05 -4.90
N TRP A 309 4.10 4.94 -5.01
CA TRP A 309 4.57 3.60 -5.37
C TRP A 309 5.38 3.54 -6.68
N CYS A 310 5.10 4.39 -7.68
CA CYS A 310 5.92 4.46 -8.90
C CYS A 310 7.22 5.25 -8.67
N PHE A 311 7.19 6.31 -7.87
CA PHE A 311 8.39 7.07 -7.51
C PHE A 311 9.31 6.26 -6.62
N ASP A 312 8.77 5.38 -5.79
CA ASP A 312 9.53 4.41 -5.01
C ASP A 312 10.33 3.46 -5.91
N ILE A 313 9.69 2.86 -6.92
CA ILE A 313 10.36 2.01 -7.91
C ILE A 313 11.43 2.78 -8.69
N PHE A 314 11.15 4.04 -9.06
CA PHE A 314 12.16 4.93 -9.64
C PHE A 314 13.35 5.15 -8.68
N SER A 315 13.09 5.42 -7.41
CA SER A 315 14.12 5.67 -6.40
C SER A 315 15.01 4.44 -6.25
N ARG A 316 14.40 3.25 -6.23
CA ARG A 316 15.09 1.96 -6.15
C ARG A 316 16.01 1.72 -7.34
N GLN A 317 15.51 1.89 -8.58
CA GLN A 317 16.36 1.72 -9.76
C GLN A 317 17.40 2.85 -9.92
N SER A 318 17.06 4.08 -9.53
CA SER A 318 17.98 5.21 -9.60
C SER A 318 19.16 5.01 -8.63
N LYS A 319 18.90 4.52 -7.41
CA LYS A 319 19.96 4.12 -6.47
C LYS A 319 20.83 3.02 -7.06
N TRP A 320 20.24 2.02 -7.70
CA TRP A 320 20.99 0.92 -8.31
C TRP A 320 21.88 1.35 -9.50
N HIS A 321 21.37 2.20 -10.39
CA HIS A 321 22.12 2.63 -11.58
C HIS A 321 23.04 3.85 -11.36
N ILE A 322 22.63 4.79 -10.52
CA ILE A 322 23.23 6.14 -10.39
C ILE A 322 23.76 6.38 -8.97
N ASN A 323 23.58 5.42 -8.04
CA ASN A 323 23.99 5.50 -6.64
C ASN A 323 23.36 6.68 -5.86
N LYS A 324 22.24 7.23 -6.36
CA LYS A 324 21.42 8.26 -5.72
C LYS A 324 20.04 8.33 -6.36
N VAL A 325 19.09 8.97 -5.70
CA VAL A 325 17.79 9.33 -6.31
C VAL A 325 17.99 10.54 -7.24
N ASN A 326 18.04 10.33 -8.55
CA ASN A 326 18.39 11.36 -9.55
C ASN A 326 17.16 12.17 -9.99
N VAL A 327 16.61 12.98 -9.07
CA VAL A 327 15.45 13.83 -9.34
C VAL A 327 15.74 14.89 -10.41
N ASP A 328 16.94 15.47 -10.41
CA ASP A 328 17.35 16.45 -11.42
C ASP A 328 17.34 15.85 -12.82
N GLY A 329 17.88 14.64 -12.97
CA GLY A 329 17.84 13.88 -14.23
C GLY A 329 16.41 13.58 -14.67
N LEU A 330 15.55 13.17 -13.73
CA LEU A 330 14.14 12.89 -13.99
C LEU A 330 13.40 14.12 -14.51
N ILE A 331 13.60 15.29 -13.89
CA ILE A 331 12.96 16.53 -14.32
C ILE A 331 13.55 17.04 -15.64
N LYS A 332 14.86 16.92 -15.86
CA LYS A 332 15.48 17.24 -17.15
C LYS A 332 14.87 16.40 -18.28
N TRP A 333 14.74 15.09 -18.07
CA TRP A 333 14.07 14.20 -19.02
C TRP A 333 12.63 14.64 -19.26
N ARG A 334 11.84 14.84 -18.20
CA ARG A 334 10.46 15.33 -18.30
C ARG A 334 10.38 16.61 -19.12
N ASN A 335 11.21 17.60 -18.84
CA ASN A 335 11.20 18.88 -19.57
C ASN A 335 11.60 18.73 -21.04
N SER A 336 12.49 17.79 -21.35
CA SER A 336 12.89 17.49 -22.73
C SER A 336 11.81 16.74 -23.53
N GLU A 337 10.95 15.99 -22.84
CA GLU A 337 9.92 15.11 -23.42
C GLU A 337 8.48 15.46 -23.00
N CYS A 338 8.21 16.70 -22.60
CA CYS A 338 6.91 17.13 -22.07
C CYS A 338 5.85 17.48 -23.13
N SER A 339 6.06 17.24 -24.43
CA SER A 339 5.05 17.50 -25.46
C SER A 339 4.03 16.37 -25.59
N TYR A 340 2.83 16.67 -26.09
CA TYR A 340 1.79 15.66 -26.35
C TYR A 340 2.32 14.48 -27.17
N LYS A 341 3.12 14.74 -28.22
CA LYS A 341 3.66 13.69 -29.08
C LYS A 341 4.69 12.81 -28.36
N GLN A 342 5.54 13.39 -27.53
CA GLN A 342 6.58 12.66 -26.81
C GLN A 342 5.96 11.82 -25.69
N PHE A 343 5.04 12.40 -24.91
CA PHE A 343 4.31 11.68 -23.84
C PHE A 343 3.55 10.47 -24.40
N ASN A 344 2.82 10.64 -25.50
CA ASN A 344 2.09 9.55 -26.15
C ASN A 344 2.99 8.60 -26.96
N GLY A 345 4.22 9.01 -27.29
CA GLY A 345 5.21 8.20 -27.98
C GLY A 345 6.10 7.37 -27.04
N PHE A 346 5.93 7.48 -25.72
CA PHE A 346 6.65 6.65 -24.76
C PHE A 346 6.21 5.18 -24.90
N PRO A 347 7.14 4.20 -24.93
CA PRO A 347 6.85 2.80 -25.23
C PRO A 347 6.22 2.07 -24.03
N ARG A 348 5.01 2.50 -23.62
CA ARG A 348 4.24 1.88 -22.54
C ARG A 348 3.77 0.48 -22.94
N ALA A 349 3.48 -0.35 -21.93
CA ALA A 349 2.81 -1.62 -22.15
C ALA A 349 1.47 -1.45 -22.91
N GLY A 350 1.17 -2.39 -23.82
CA GLY A 350 -0.02 -2.32 -24.68
C GLY A 350 -1.33 -2.19 -23.91
N ASP A 351 -1.45 -2.88 -22.78
CA ASP A 351 -2.63 -2.82 -21.91
C ASP A 351 -2.90 -1.40 -21.35
N VAL A 352 -1.85 -0.60 -21.13
CA VAL A 352 -1.98 0.82 -20.73
C VAL A 352 -2.47 1.64 -21.90
N LEU A 353 -1.82 1.52 -23.06
CA LEU A 353 -2.17 2.29 -24.27
C LEU A 353 -3.62 2.05 -24.67
N GLU A 354 -4.08 0.80 -24.58
CA GLU A 354 -5.44 0.44 -24.91
C GLU A 354 -6.49 0.86 -23.87
N SER A 355 -6.09 1.25 -22.66
CA SER A 355 -7.00 1.75 -21.62
C SER A 355 -7.04 3.28 -21.57
N ARG A 356 -6.17 3.95 -22.33
CA ARG A 356 -6.05 5.41 -22.41
C ARG A 356 -6.96 5.97 -23.51
N GLU A 357 -8.12 6.45 -23.12
CA GLU A 357 -9.03 7.18 -24.01
C GLU A 357 -9.28 8.60 -23.47
N GLN A 358 -10.43 9.19 -23.79
CA GLN A 358 -10.89 10.41 -23.12
C GLN A 358 -11.03 10.21 -21.60
N TRP A 359 -11.40 9.00 -21.20
CA TRP A 359 -11.50 8.51 -19.83
C TRP A 359 -10.68 7.22 -19.72
N TRP A 360 -10.33 6.81 -18.50
CA TRP A 360 -9.72 5.49 -18.30
C TRP A 360 -10.73 4.36 -18.57
N ASP A 361 -10.41 3.45 -19.47
CA ASP A 361 -11.27 2.29 -19.79
C ASP A 361 -10.93 1.08 -18.90
N HIS A 362 -11.87 0.69 -18.04
CA HIS A 362 -11.73 -0.36 -17.04
C HIS A 362 -11.92 -1.76 -17.66
N LYS A 363 -11.00 -2.15 -18.54
CA LYS A 363 -11.08 -3.41 -19.28
C LYS A 363 -10.92 -4.65 -18.38
N PRO A 364 -11.83 -5.64 -18.45
CA PRO A 364 -11.71 -6.89 -17.70
C PRO A 364 -10.39 -7.64 -17.98
N GLY A 365 -9.75 -8.15 -16.94
CA GLY A 365 -8.44 -8.81 -16.99
C GLY A 365 -7.24 -7.86 -16.87
N ARG A 366 -7.49 -6.54 -16.85
CA ARG A 366 -6.49 -5.48 -16.70
C ARG A 366 -6.50 -4.80 -15.35
N GLU A 367 -7.19 -5.38 -14.37
CA GLU A 367 -7.28 -4.86 -13.00
C GLU A 367 -5.89 -4.71 -12.36
N TYR A 368 -4.92 -5.53 -12.83
CA TYR A 368 -3.54 -5.43 -12.39
C TYR A 368 -2.90 -4.06 -12.65
N LEU A 369 -3.41 -3.23 -13.57
CA LEU A 369 -2.91 -1.87 -13.79
C LEU A 369 -3.15 -0.96 -12.57
N ALA A 370 -4.19 -1.24 -11.78
CA ALA A 370 -4.54 -0.54 -10.56
C ALA A 370 -4.01 -1.25 -9.29
N ALA A 371 -3.37 -2.41 -9.41
CA ALA A 371 -2.96 -3.22 -8.26
C ALA A 371 -1.62 -2.75 -7.68
N ASN A 372 -1.55 -2.51 -6.37
CA ASN A 372 -0.37 -2.03 -5.66
C ASN A 372 0.86 -2.94 -5.90
N PRO A 373 2.00 -2.47 -6.44
CA PRO A 373 3.16 -3.29 -6.70
C PRO A 373 3.95 -3.54 -5.43
N LEU A 374 3.80 -2.73 -4.37
CA LEU A 374 4.49 -2.94 -3.10
C LEU A 374 3.70 -3.94 -2.24
N TYR A 375 2.38 -3.88 -2.27
CA TYR A 375 1.50 -4.83 -1.61
C TYR A 375 1.03 -5.95 -2.57
N VAL A 376 1.62 -7.14 -2.46
CA VAL A 376 1.29 -8.29 -3.32
C VAL A 376 0.71 -9.44 -2.48
N PRO A 377 -0.63 -9.55 -2.35
CA PRO A 377 -1.25 -10.64 -1.61
C PRO A 377 -0.81 -12.01 -2.11
N GLY A 378 -0.46 -12.89 -1.18
CA GLY A 378 -0.01 -14.26 -1.45
C GLY A 378 1.45 -14.39 -1.90
N LEU A 379 2.17 -13.30 -2.23
CA LEU A 379 3.60 -13.35 -2.48
C LEU A 379 4.40 -13.73 -1.22
N PRO A 380 4.17 -13.13 -0.02
CA PRO A 380 4.90 -13.51 1.18
C PRO A 380 4.78 -15.00 1.52
N ALA A 381 3.56 -15.56 1.47
CA ALA A 381 3.33 -16.98 1.69
C ALA A 381 4.05 -17.87 0.65
N LEU A 382 4.05 -17.47 -0.62
CA LEU A 382 4.75 -18.18 -1.69
C LEU A 382 6.28 -18.17 -1.47
N LEU A 383 6.82 -17.06 -1.00
CA LEU A 383 8.24 -16.91 -0.70
C LEU A 383 8.67 -17.68 0.56
N ALA A 384 7.88 -17.62 1.64
CA ALA A 384 8.11 -18.38 2.86
C ALA A 384 8.09 -19.90 2.61
N GLU A 385 7.21 -20.36 1.72
CA GLU A 385 7.21 -21.76 1.28
C GLU A 385 8.54 -22.20 0.65
N ALA A 386 9.31 -21.29 0.05
CA ALA A 386 10.59 -21.59 -0.58
C ALA A 386 11.79 -21.56 0.39
N THR A 387 11.62 -21.00 1.59
CA THR A 387 12.63 -20.96 2.66
C THR A 387 12.40 -22.05 3.71
N ALA A 388 11.15 -22.52 3.90
CA ALA A 388 10.75 -23.45 4.96
C ALA A 388 11.29 -24.91 4.87
N GLN A 389 12.25 -25.23 4.00
CA GLN A 389 12.81 -26.59 3.91
C GLN A 389 14.28 -26.68 4.37
N GLU A 390 14.47 -26.77 5.69
CA GLU A 390 15.68 -27.38 6.28
C GLU A 390 15.41 -28.69 7.05
N LYS A 391 14.17 -29.22 7.07
CA LYS A 391 13.84 -30.44 7.84
C LYS A 391 13.07 -31.52 7.06
N GLU A 392 13.43 -31.79 5.82
CA GLU A 392 13.18 -33.13 5.25
C GLU A 392 14.40 -33.63 4.46
N MET A 393 15.24 -34.34 5.20
CA MET A 393 15.90 -35.58 4.83
C MET A 393 16.82 -35.59 3.59
N ASN A 394 18.07 -35.94 3.88
CA ASN A 394 18.72 -37.09 3.25
C ASN A 394 17.69 -38.21 2.94
N THR A 395 17.12 -38.15 1.73
CA THR A 395 16.39 -39.26 1.12
C THR A 395 16.89 -39.40 -0.31
N THR A 396 18.02 -40.08 -0.41
CA THR A 396 18.15 -41.14 -1.39
C THR A 396 16.91 -42.03 -1.30
N GLU A 397 15.89 -41.77 -2.12
CA GLU A 397 14.79 -42.65 -2.56
C GLU A 397 13.68 -41.72 -3.10
N SER A 398 13.22 -41.75 -4.35
CA SER A 398 13.03 -42.86 -5.27
C SER A 398 13.07 -42.30 -6.70
N VAL A 399 14.24 -42.32 -7.34
CA VAL A 399 14.29 -42.37 -8.81
C VAL A 399 13.93 -43.80 -9.19
N LYS A 400 12.63 -44.10 -9.26
CA LYS A 400 12.17 -45.18 -10.13
C LYS A 400 12.54 -44.75 -11.53
N GLU A 401 13.67 -45.26 -11.99
CA GLU A 401 14.07 -45.27 -13.39
C GLU A 401 12.87 -45.79 -14.20
N ARG A 402 12.12 -44.85 -14.76
CA ARG A 402 11.11 -45.17 -15.76
C ARG A 402 11.92 -45.52 -16.99
N ALA A 403 12.20 -46.81 -17.13
CA ALA A 403 12.84 -47.40 -18.29
C ALA A 403 12.03 -47.03 -19.54
N PHE A 404 12.44 -45.93 -20.18
CA PHE A 404 11.95 -45.53 -21.50
C PHE A 404 12.94 -45.99 -22.55
N SER A 405 12.38 -46.66 -23.55
CA SER A 405 13.06 -47.40 -24.60
C SER A 405 14.20 -46.62 -25.27
N ASP A 406 15.31 -47.32 -25.37
CA ASP A 406 16.53 -47.00 -26.09
C ASP A 406 16.24 -46.64 -27.56
N THR A 407 16.43 -45.37 -27.91
CA THR A 407 16.56 -44.92 -29.31
C THR A 407 17.87 -44.16 -29.46
N GLY A 408 18.99 -44.88 -29.50
CA GLY A 408 20.14 -44.72 -30.41
C GLY A 408 20.85 -43.36 -30.60
N ALA A 409 20.40 -42.26 -29.99
CA ALA A 409 21.05 -40.97 -30.05
C ALA A 409 22.01 -40.86 -28.87
N VAL A 410 23.29 -41.13 -29.12
CA VAL A 410 24.37 -40.87 -28.15
C VAL A 410 24.34 -39.38 -27.80
N ASP A 411 23.88 -39.06 -26.59
CA ASP A 411 23.88 -37.69 -26.08
C ASP A 411 25.33 -37.22 -25.88
N ARG A 412 25.90 -36.57 -26.90
CA ARG A 412 27.29 -36.10 -26.87
C ARG A 412 27.52 -35.05 -25.79
N LEU A 413 26.48 -34.32 -25.37
CA LEU A 413 26.60 -33.32 -24.32
C LEU A 413 26.72 -33.95 -22.92
N SER A 414 26.25 -35.18 -22.76
CA SER A 414 26.48 -35.97 -21.54
C SER A 414 27.96 -36.31 -21.33
N SER A 415 28.81 -36.21 -22.36
CA SER A 415 30.26 -36.45 -22.25
C SER A 415 31.05 -35.24 -21.74
N LEU A 416 30.42 -34.07 -21.62
CA LEU A 416 31.06 -32.84 -21.17
C LEU A 416 31.20 -32.82 -19.64
N PRO A 417 32.34 -32.32 -19.11
CA PRO A 417 32.47 -31.97 -17.69
C PRO A 417 31.35 -31.06 -17.20
N LEU A 418 31.03 -31.13 -15.91
CA LEU A 418 29.98 -30.32 -15.31
C LEU A 418 30.20 -28.82 -15.55
N ASP A 419 31.44 -28.34 -15.43
CA ASP A 419 31.78 -26.93 -15.60
C ASP A 419 31.45 -26.43 -17.02
N LEU A 420 31.73 -27.23 -18.05
CA LEU A 420 31.37 -26.86 -19.43
C LEU A 420 29.86 -26.88 -19.65
N ARG A 421 29.14 -27.80 -19.00
CA ARG A 421 27.67 -27.82 -19.04
C ARG A 421 27.07 -26.59 -18.37
N LEU A 422 27.57 -26.21 -17.20
CA LEU A 422 27.15 -25.00 -16.48
C LEU A 422 27.53 -23.73 -17.24
N HIS A 423 28.69 -23.72 -17.89
CA HIS A 423 29.10 -22.61 -18.76
C HIS A 423 28.14 -22.46 -19.96
N ILE A 424 27.74 -23.55 -20.61
CA ILE A 424 26.70 -23.50 -21.67
C ILE A 424 25.40 -22.93 -21.10
N ILE A 425 24.92 -23.41 -19.95
CA ILE A 425 23.68 -22.93 -19.31
C ILE A 425 23.75 -21.44 -18.98
N SER A 426 24.93 -20.91 -18.64
CA SER A 426 25.11 -19.50 -18.26
C SER A 426 24.74 -18.51 -19.37
N PHE A 427 24.74 -18.94 -20.64
CA PHE A 427 24.37 -18.12 -21.79
C PHE A 427 22.92 -18.29 -22.24
N LEU A 428 22.13 -19.14 -21.57
CA LEU A 428 20.78 -19.50 -22.01
C LEU A 428 19.72 -18.87 -21.10
N ASP A 429 18.61 -18.45 -21.69
CA ASP A 429 17.40 -18.10 -20.96
C ASP A 429 16.64 -19.38 -20.52
N ALA A 430 15.60 -19.23 -19.71
CA ALA A 430 14.81 -20.35 -19.22
C ALA A 430 14.08 -21.11 -20.34
N ALA A 431 13.73 -20.43 -21.44
CA ALA A 431 13.06 -21.05 -22.58
C ALA A 431 14.02 -21.99 -23.33
N ASP A 432 15.24 -21.54 -23.58
CA ASP A 432 16.31 -22.30 -24.20
C ASP A 432 16.82 -23.41 -23.29
N ILE A 433 16.90 -23.18 -21.98
CA ILE A 433 17.17 -24.24 -21.01
C ILE A 433 16.09 -25.32 -21.08
N THR A 434 14.82 -24.95 -21.19
CA THR A 434 13.71 -25.93 -21.32
C THR A 434 13.83 -26.74 -22.61
N ARG A 435 14.15 -26.09 -23.73
CA ARG A 435 14.42 -26.77 -25.01
C ARG A 435 15.63 -27.68 -24.94
N LEU A 436 16.71 -27.24 -24.28
CA LEU A 436 17.93 -28.01 -24.08
C LEU A 436 17.67 -29.25 -23.22
N ARG A 437 16.87 -29.12 -22.16
CA ARG A 437 16.43 -30.23 -21.29
C ARG A 437 15.58 -31.26 -22.04
N ALA A 438 14.79 -30.82 -23.02
CA ALA A 438 14.04 -31.73 -23.89
C ALA A 438 14.96 -32.45 -24.91
N ALA A 439 16.03 -31.79 -25.36
CA ALA A 439 16.95 -32.32 -26.36
C ALA A 439 18.07 -33.21 -25.78
N SER A 440 18.48 -32.98 -24.53
CA SER A 440 19.62 -33.67 -23.89
C SER A 440 19.34 -33.94 -22.41
N ARG A 441 19.64 -35.17 -21.98
CA ARG A 441 19.43 -35.59 -20.59
C ARG A 441 20.48 -34.98 -19.65
N ALA A 442 21.62 -34.54 -20.19
CA ALA A 442 22.74 -33.96 -19.45
C ALA A 442 22.39 -32.70 -18.63
N PHE A 443 21.26 -32.06 -18.95
CA PHE A 443 20.80 -30.79 -18.37
C PHE A 443 19.53 -30.93 -17.51
N THR A 444 19.07 -32.16 -17.26
CA THR A 444 17.80 -32.40 -16.52
C THR A 444 17.86 -31.92 -15.07
N HIS A 445 18.99 -32.13 -14.39
CA HIS A 445 19.26 -31.68 -13.03
C HIS A 445 20.14 -30.41 -13.06
N LEU A 446 19.56 -29.27 -12.67
CA LEU A 446 20.23 -27.98 -12.64
C LEU A 446 20.51 -27.57 -11.19
N PRO A 447 21.72 -27.08 -10.87
CA PRO A 447 22.00 -26.55 -9.53
C PRO A 447 21.09 -25.36 -9.18
N ASN A 448 20.84 -25.18 -7.88
CA ASN A 448 20.02 -24.07 -7.37
C ASN A 448 20.51 -22.69 -7.84
N GLY A 449 21.83 -22.51 -7.94
CA GLY A 449 22.44 -21.26 -8.43
C GLY A 449 22.09 -20.89 -9.88
N VAL A 450 21.71 -21.86 -10.73
CA VAL A 450 21.20 -21.57 -12.08
C VAL A 450 19.84 -20.89 -11.99
N TRP A 451 18.98 -21.36 -11.08
CA TRP A 451 17.65 -20.79 -10.87
C TRP A 451 17.73 -19.41 -10.22
N TYR A 452 18.65 -19.21 -9.28
CA TYR A 452 18.94 -17.87 -8.74
C TYR A 452 19.28 -16.89 -9.86
N ARG A 453 20.21 -17.26 -10.75
CA ARG A 453 20.56 -16.44 -11.92
C ARG A 453 19.34 -16.12 -12.78
N LEU A 454 18.51 -17.12 -13.10
CA LEU A 454 17.31 -16.91 -13.90
C LEU A 454 16.29 -15.99 -13.22
N VAL A 455 16.15 -16.05 -11.89
CA VAL A 455 15.31 -15.10 -11.14
C VAL A 455 15.89 -13.69 -11.25
N ARG A 456 17.20 -13.50 -11.06
CA ARG A 456 17.85 -12.18 -11.18
C ARG A 456 17.76 -11.62 -12.60
N ASP A 457 17.99 -12.45 -13.61
CA ASP A 457 18.05 -12.05 -15.03
C ASP A 457 16.65 -11.83 -15.64
N GLU A 458 15.67 -12.70 -15.37
CA GLU A 458 14.33 -12.64 -15.98
C GLU A 458 13.27 -11.96 -15.11
N MET A 459 13.53 -11.80 -13.81
CA MET A 459 12.62 -11.17 -12.85
C MET A 459 13.36 -10.11 -12.02
N PRO A 460 14.02 -9.11 -12.64
CA PRO A 460 14.75 -8.08 -11.90
C PRO A 460 13.85 -7.27 -10.96
N TRP A 461 12.57 -7.16 -11.28
CA TRP A 461 11.52 -6.56 -10.45
C TRP A 461 11.15 -7.37 -9.19
N LEU A 462 11.61 -8.62 -9.04
CA LEU A 462 11.43 -9.41 -7.83
C LEU A 462 12.57 -9.08 -6.87
N TRP A 463 12.43 -7.97 -6.17
CA TRP A 463 13.51 -7.44 -5.36
C TRP A 463 13.73 -8.10 -4.01
N GLU A 464 12.80 -8.96 -3.61
CA GLU A 464 12.94 -9.88 -2.48
C GLU A 464 14.13 -10.83 -2.71
N ALA A 465 14.56 -11.02 -3.96
CA ALA A 465 15.70 -11.86 -4.35
C ALA A 465 17.05 -11.13 -4.45
N TRP A 466 17.12 -9.85 -4.09
CA TRP A 466 18.36 -9.05 -4.20
C TRP A 466 19.15 -9.09 -2.89
N ASP A 467 20.48 -9.18 -3.00
CA ASP A 467 21.39 -9.17 -1.85
C ASP A 467 21.48 -7.74 -1.25
N ASP A 468 21.67 -7.64 0.08
CA ASP A 468 21.67 -6.36 0.82
C ASP A 468 22.76 -5.39 0.36
N SER A 469 23.89 -5.91 -0.09
CA SER A 469 25.00 -5.11 -0.60
C SER A 469 24.73 -4.45 -1.96
N GLU A 470 23.67 -4.85 -2.68
CA GLU A 470 23.44 -4.41 -4.06
C GLU A 470 22.47 -3.23 -4.17
N ALA A 471 21.47 -3.14 -3.30
CA ALA A 471 20.48 -2.06 -3.31
C ALA A 471 19.78 -1.91 -1.96
N GLU A 472 20.36 -1.09 -1.07
CA GLU A 472 19.69 -0.62 0.13
C GLU A 472 18.60 0.39 -0.26
N HIS A 473 17.35 0.01 -0.03
CA HIS A 473 16.20 0.85 -0.32
C HIS A 473 15.06 0.57 0.63
N THR A 474 14.78 1.56 1.48
CA THR A 474 13.58 1.62 2.29
C THR A 474 12.51 2.38 1.51
N PRO A 475 11.29 1.82 1.34
CA PRO A 475 10.22 2.57 0.72
C PRO A 475 9.88 3.83 1.48
N SER A 476 9.44 4.84 0.73
CA SER A 476 8.87 6.03 1.35
C SER A 476 7.56 5.69 2.06
N TRP A 477 7.32 6.28 3.24
CA TRP A 477 6.05 6.15 3.95
C TRP A 477 4.87 6.67 3.12
N TRP A 478 5.10 7.61 2.19
CA TRP A 478 4.09 8.08 1.22
C TRP A 478 3.48 6.94 0.39
N THR A 479 4.13 5.79 0.33
CA THR A 479 3.63 4.60 -0.38
C THR A 479 2.57 3.81 0.41
N THR A 480 2.43 4.11 1.70
CA THR A 480 1.54 3.40 2.64
C THR A 480 0.24 4.15 2.91
N VAL A 481 0.14 5.41 2.48
CA VAL A 481 -1.02 6.27 2.77
C VAL A 481 -1.76 6.69 1.50
N ASN A 482 -3.08 6.86 1.61
CA ASN A 482 -3.88 7.60 0.64
C ASN A 482 -4.22 9.01 1.15
N ALA A 483 -4.81 9.85 0.29
CA ALA A 483 -5.05 11.24 0.66
C ALA A 483 -6.12 11.40 1.75
N ASN A 484 -7.12 10.51 1.79
CA ASN A 484 -8.18 10.57 2.80
C ASN A 484 -7.67 10.16 4.18
N GLU A 485 -6.75 9.21 4.27
CA GLU A 485 -6.04 8.86 5.51
C GLU A 485 -5.25 10.06 6.05
N VAL A 486 -4.48 10.72 5.17
CA VAL A 486 -3.70 11.91 5.57
C VAL A 486 -4.61 13.06 6.01
N LYS A 487 -5.70 13.33 5.27
CA LYS A 487 -6.68 14.35 5.65
C LYS A 487 -7.32 14.02 7.00
N PHE A 488 -7.74 12.78 7.18
CA PHE A 488 -8.36 12.34 8.42
C PHE A 488 -7.45 12.58 9.62
N VAL A 489 -6.18 12.20 9.53
CA VAL A 489 -5.22 12.43 10.61
C VAL A 489 -5.05 13.92 10.89
N ILE A 490 -4.86 14.75 9.85
CA ILE A 490 -4.71 16.20 10.00
C ILE A 490 -5.97 16.85 10.61
N ASP A 491 -7.16 16.45 10.16
CA ASP A 491 -8.43 16.97 10.66
C ASP A 491 -8.62 16.60 12.14
N THR A 492 -8.23 15.38 12.50
CA THR A 492 -8.29 14.86 13.88
C THR A 492 -7.30 15.59 14.78
N GLN A 493 -6.05 15.77 14.35
CA GLN A 493 -5.05 16.58 15.06
C GLN A 493 -5.54 18.01 15.27
N ASN A 494 -6.11 18.64 14.23
CA ASN A 494 -6.68 19.98 14.33
C ASN A 494 -7.89 20.05 15.26
N HIS A 495 -8.71 18.99 15.33
CA HIS A 495 -9.82 18.91 16.27
C HIS A 495 -9.30 18.85 17.71
N TYR A 496 -8.39 17.94 18.01
CA TYR A 496 -7.80 17.81 19.34
C TYR A 496 -7.05 19.07 19.78
N ALA A 497 -6.26 19.69 18.89
CA ALA A 497 -5.59 20.96 19.19
C ALA A 497 -6.58 22.08 19.57
N LYS A 498 -7.79 22.08 18.99
CA LYS A 498 -8.86 23.02 19.39
C LYS A 498 -9.44 22.67 20.75
N VAL A 499 -9.71 21.38 20.99
CA VAL A 499 -10.31 20.88 22.24
C VAL A 499 -9.40 21.10 23.45
N PHE A 500 -8.10 20.80 23.32
CA PHE A 500 -7.14 20.97 24.41
C PHE A 500 -6.84 22.45 24.73
N GLY A 501 -7.25 23.39 23.87
CA GLY A 501 -7.01 24.81 24.01
C GLY A 501 -5.55 25.15 23.75
N ALA A 502 -5.29 26.18 22.96
CA ALA A 502 -3.95 26.59 22.51
C ALA A 502 -3.03 27.13 23.63
N LYS A 503 -2.74 26.33 24.67
CA LYS A 503 -1.69 26.58 25.65
C LYS A 503 -0.44 25.82 25.19
N PRO A 504 0.64 26.53 24.82
CA PRO A 504 1.86 25.88 24.35
C PRO A 504 2.62 25.32 25.56
N THR A 505 2.37 24.07 25.92
CA THR A 505 3.10 23.33 26.96
C THR A 505 2.96 21.85 26.70
N ASN A 506 4.03 21.09 26.44
CA ASN A 506 4.13 19.61 26.35
C ASN A 506 2.94 18.82 25.74
N GLN A 507 1.99 19.49 25.10
CA GLN A 507 0.68 18.98 24.67
C GLN A 507 0.60 18.89 23.15
N ASP A 508 1.38 19.68 22.42
CA ASP A 508 1.62 19.45 20.99
C ASP A 508 2.26 18.06 20.80
N ASP A 509 3.22 17.69 21.67
CA ASP A 509 3.80 16.34 21.70
C ASP A 509 2.76 15.25 22.05
N LEU A 510 1.74 15.56 22.87
CA LEU A 510 0.65 14.63 23.20
C LEU A 510 -0.34 14.46 22.04
N VAL A 511 -0.71 15.52 21.32
CA VAL A 511 -1.59 15.42 20.14
C VAL A 511 -0.89 14.67 19.01
N ASP A 512 0.40 14.93 18.81
CA ASP A 512 1.22 14.20 17.84
C ASP A 512 1.38 12.71 18.25
N ALA A 513 1.49 12.41 19.55
CA ALA A 513 1.51 11.03 20.06
C ALA A 513 0.15 10.31 19.95
N LEU A 514 -0.96 11.01 20.18
CA LEU A 514 -2.32 10.43 20.17
C LEU A 514 -2.85 10.15 18.76
N VAL A 515 -2.34 10.87 17.74
CA VAL A 515 -2.77 10.69 16.34
C VAL A 515 -1.56 10.71 15.43
N LEU A 516 -0.79 9.62 15.50
CA LEU A 516 0.37 9.43 14.63
C LEU A 516 -0.07 9.26 13.18
N LEU A 517 0.64 9.93 12.27
CA LEU A 517 0.64 9.51 10.89
C LEU A 517 1.14 8.04 10.86
N PRO A 518 0.50 7.14 10.11
CA PRO A 518 1.04 5.79 9.93
C PRO A 518 2.31 5.90 9.07
N VAL A 519 3.45 6.13 9.73
CA VAL A 519 4.78 6.21 9.11
C VAL A 519 5.38 4.80 8.95
N VAL A 520 4.72 3.76 9.47
CA VAL A 520 5.26 2.39 9.47
C VAL A 520 5.22 1.82 8.06
N VAL A 521 6.40 1.76 7.44
CA VAL A 521 6.63 1.04 6.19
C VAL A 521 6.74 -0.45 6.52
N PRO A 522 5.88 -1.32 5.95
CA PRO A 522 5.94 -2.75 6.24
C PRO A 522 7.32 -3.33 5.92
N GLU A 523 7.80 -4.22 6.78
CA GLU A 523 9.08 -4.89 6.59
C GLU A 523 9.08 -5.68 5.26
N GLN A 524 10.10 -5.46 4.45
CA GLN A 524 10.22 -6.15 3.17
C GLN A 524 10.78 -7.54 3.37
N VAL A 525 10.04 -8.57 2.93
CA VAL A 525 10.54 -9.95 2.90
C VAL A 525 11.83 -10.00 2.06
N ARG A 526 12.91 -10.48 2.66
CA ARG A 526 14.19 -10.72 1.98
C ARG A 526 14.51 -12.21 1.96
N LEU A 527 14.95 -12.69 0.81
CA LEU A 527 15.32 -14.10 0.61
C LEU A 527 16.82 -14.25 0.68
N GLU A 528 17.28 -15.07 1.63
CA GLU A 528 18.67 -15.45 1.70
C GLU A 528 19.06 -16.37 0.53
N ARG A 529 20.16 -16.03 -0.15
CA ARG A 529 20.64 -16.78 -1.30
C ARG A 529 20.95 -18.25 -1.01
N ALA A 530 21.45 -18.56 0.19
CA ALA A 530 21.93 -19.88 0.56
C ALA A 530 20.80 -20.85 0.95
N SER A 531 19.80 -20.38 1.69
CA SER A 531 18.72 -21.18 2.27
C SER A 531 17.47 -21.26 1.38
N THR A 532 17.36 -20.42 0.34
CA THR A 532 16.19 -20.37 -0.54
C THR A 532 16.23 -21.40 -1.69
N ASP A 533 15.14 -22.14 -1.92
CA ASP A 533 14.92 -22.92 -3.14
C ASP A 533 14.49 -22.01 -4.31
N TRP A 534 15.47 -21.58 -5.11
CA TRP A 534 15.26 -20.68 -6.24
C TRP A 534 14.49 -21.34 -7.40
N HIS A 535 14.55 -22.67 -7.55
CA HIS A 535 13.74 -23.37 -8.54
C HIS A 535 12.25 -23.27 -8.20
N ARG A 536 11.92 -23.42 -6.90
CA ARG A 536 10.56 -23.27 -6.40
C ARG A 536 10.07 -21.84 -6.58
N VAL A 537 10.87 -20.83 -6.19
CA VAL A 537 10.52 -19.41 -6.40
C VAL A 537 10.19 -19.15 -7.86
N PHE A 538 11.12 -19.48 -8.77
CA PHE A 538 10.96 -19.24 -10.21
C PHE A 538 9.71 -19.91 -10.79
N THR A 539 9.49 -21.19 -10.43
CA THR A 539 8.38 -21.97 -10.97
C THR A 539 7.03 -21.51 -10.39
N ARG A 540 6.98 -21.22 -9.08
CA ARG A 540 5.75 -20.79 -8.41
C ARG A 540 5.30 -19.42 -8.89
N VAL A 541 6.21 -18.45 -8.96
CA VAL A 541 5.92 -17.11 -9.50
C VAL A 541 5.37 -17.20 -10.93
N LYS A 542 6.01 -17.99 -11.81
CA LYS A 542 5.51 -18.18 -13.19
C LYS A 542 4.15 -18.90 -13.22
N SER A 543 3.94 -19.90 -12.38
CA SER A 543 2.68 -20.66 -12.34
C SER A 543 1.49 -19.85 -11.81
N GLN A 544 1.73 -18.93 -10.88
CA GLN A 544 0.70 -18.11 -10.24
C GLN A 544 0.63 -16.68 -10.79
N TRP A 545 1.36 -16.39 -11.86
CA TRP A 545 1.51 -15.04 -12.44
C TRP A 545 0.18 -14.29 -12.62
N ALA A 546 -0.88 -14.97 -13.07
CA ALA A 546 -2.19 -14.37 -13.27
C ALA A 546 -2.85 -13.85 -11.98
N ARG A 547 -2.53 -14.45 -10.81
CA ARG A 547 -3.08 -14.07 -9.49
C ARG A 547 -2.26 -12.96 -8.82
N LEU A 548 -0.96 -12.86 -9.12
CA LEU A 548 -0.04 -11.88 -8.55
C LEU A 548 -0.18 -10.52 -9.26
N LYS A 549 -1.32 -9.87 -9.11
CA LYS A 549 -1.65 -8.62 -9.83
C LYS A 549 -0.66 -7.49 -9.53
N GLY A 550 -0.36 -7.25 -8.25
CA GLY A 550 0.63 -6.26 -7.84
C GLY A 550 2.00 -6.52 -8.47
N LEU A 551 2.43 -7.78 -8.54
CA LEU A 551 3.70 -8.17 -9.14
C LEU A 551 3.71 -7.96 -10.67
N ARG A 552 2.58 -8.22 -11.35
CA ARG A 552 2.41 -7.86 -12.77
C ARG A 552 2.53 -6.36 -13.00
N ASN A 553 1.95 -5.56 -12.11
CA ASN A 553 2.05 -4.10 -12.19
C ASN A 553 3.49 -3.65 -11.93
N ARG A 554 4.13 -4.22 -10.91
CA ARG A 554 5.52 -3.98 -10.53
C ARG A 554 6.46 -4.19 -11.71
N ARG A 555 6.36 -5.33 -12.39
CA ARG A 555 7.15 -5.62 -13.59
C ARG A 555 6.99 -4.54 -14.66
N ARG A 556 5.76 -4.15 -14.95
CA ARG A 556 5.47 -3.14 -15.99
C ARG A 556 6.05 -1.78 -15.63
N ILE A 557 5.84 -1.34 -14.38
CA ILE A 557 6.40 -0.07 -13.90
C ILE A 557 7.92 -0.12 -13.92
N TRP A 558 8.50 -1.28 -13.57
CA TRP A 558 9.94 -1.51 -13.66
C TRP A 558 10.48 -1.29 -15.08
N GLU A 559 9.87 -1.93 -16.08
CA GLU A 559 10.23 -1.77 -17.50
C GLU A 559 10.07 -0.31 -17.98
N ASP A 560 9.01 0.38 -17.54
CA ASP A 560 8.81 1.80 -17.83
C ASP A 560 9.92 2.67 -17.21
N VAL A 561 10.30 2.40 -15.95
CA VAL A 561 11.35 3.14 -15.24
C VAL A 561 12.74 2.88 -15.82
N GLU A 562 13.04 1.65 -16.26
CA GLU A 562 14.31 1.33 -16.94
C GLU A 562 14.47 2.19 -18.20
N GLU A 563 13.41 2.33 -19.00
CA GLU A 563 13.42 3.19 -20.18
C GLU A 563 13.55 4.68 -19.82
N ILE A 564 12.98 5.13 -18.70
CA ILE A 564 13.17 6.49 -18.18
C ILE A 564 14.63 6.72 -17.81
N ILE A 565 15.26 5.82 -17.05
CA ILE A 565 16.68 5.92 -16.67
C ILE A 565 17.57 5.96 -17.92
N ARG A 566 17.31 5.09 -18.90
CA ARG A 566 18.00 5.06 -20.19
C ARG A 566 17.84 6.36 -21.00
N ARG A 567 16.78 7.14 -20.77
CA ARG A 567 16.59 8.47 -21.38
C ARG A 567 17.27 9.56 -20.56
N ILE A 568 17.26 9.48 -19.23
CA ILE A 568 18.00 10.38 -18.34
C ILE A 568 19.50 10.35 -18.70
N GLU A 569 20.10 9.17 -18.79
CA GLU A 569 21.51 9.01 -19.17
C GLU A 569 21.83 9.63 -20.53
N ARG A 570 20.89 9.53 -21.49
CA ARG A 570 21.04 10.15 -22.81
C ARG A 570 20.99 11.68 -22.74
N CYS A 571 20.11 12.24 -21.93
CA CYS A 571 20.01 13.68 -21.70
C CYS A 571 21.28 14.23 -21.03
N GLU A 572 21.85 13.49 -20.08
CA GLU A 572 23.07 13.87 -19.37
C GLU A 572 24.33 13.71 -20.23
N GLY A 573 24.42 12.67 -21.06
CA GLY A 573 25.54 12.46 -21.99
C GLY A 573 25.55 13.37 -23.23
N SER A 574 24.48 14.14 -23.46
CA SER A 574 24.36 15.09 -24.56
C SER A 574 24.65 16.55 -24.16
N GLY A 575 25.10 16.77 -22.91
CA GLY A 575 25.36 18.08 -22.30
C GLY A 575 26.78 18.59 -22.44
#